data_AF-A0A2H3KVT3-F1
#
_entry.id   AF-A0A2H3KVT3-F1
#
_cell.length_a   1.000
_cell.length_b   1.000
_cell.length_c   1.000
_cell.angle_alpha   90.00
_cell.angle_beta   90.00
_cell.angle_gamma   90.00
#
_symmetry.space_group_name_H-M   'P 1'
#
loop_
_entity.id
_entity.type
_entity.pdbx_description
1 polymer ?
#
loop_
_entity_poly.entity_id
_entity_poly.type
_entity_poly.pdbx_seq_one_letter_code
_entity_poly.pdbx_strand_id
1 'polypeptide(L)'
;MKKLFLAITAMMLLGCSKDEPVIEDPIIGKWYLKEFYRNDSIQVLSECALSKSFEFRSNGYYYEAYFKLDTLSNHCVANGVYGGKWEKINNK
;
A
#
# COMPACT_ATOMS: atom_id res chain seq x y z
N MET A 1 39.95 35.88 44.43
CA MET A 1 39.12 34.72 44.05
C MET A 1 38.18 35.14 42.93
N LYS A 2 38.04 34.27 41.94
CA LYS A 2 37.74 34.53 40.53
C LYS A 2 36.31 35.04 40.31
N LYS A 3 36.19 36.05 39.43
CA LYS A 3 34.95 36.64 38.92
C LYS A 3 34.23 35.67 37.97
N LEU A 4 32.96 36.01 37.70
CA LEU A 4 32.23 35.79 36.45
C LEU A 4 31.33 34.53 36.40
N PHE A 5 30.08 34.68 36.87
CA PHE A 5 28.96 33.83 36.43
C PHE A 5 28.61 34.23 35.00
N LEU A 6 29.20 33.53 34.03
CA LEU A 6 28.95 33.72 32.61
C LEU A 6 27.62 33.06 32.23
N ALA A 7 26.77 33.83 31.56
CA ALA A 7 25.55 33.41 30.92
C ALA A 7 25.72 32.15 30.06
N ILE A 8 24.84 31.17 30.23
CA ILE A 8 24.58 30.11 29.24
C ILE A 8 23.07 30.05 29.01
N THR A 9 22.53 31.15 28.51
CA THR A 9 21.33 31.17 27.67
C THR A 9 21.80 30.89 26.25
N ALA A 10 21.79 29.64 25.80
CA ALA A 10 21.73 29.26 24.38
C ALA A 10 22.03 27.76 24.19
N MET A 11 21.03 26.90 24.43
CA MET A 11 20.98 25.60 23.74
C MET A 11 19.56 25.04 23.73
N MET A 12 18.62 25.82 23.20
CA MET A 12 17.30 25.31 22.78
C MET A 12 17.19 25.17 21.25
N LEU A 13 18.32 25.14 20.53
CA LEU A 13 18.35 24.85 19.09
C LEU A 13 18.69 23.37 18.82
N LEU A 14 18.16 22.45 19.65
CA LEU A 14 17.87 21.12 19.13
C LEU A 14 16.68 21.30 18.20
N GLY A 15 16.98 21.69 16.96
CA GLY A 15 16.00 21.76 15.91
C GLY A 15 15.31 20.41 15.82
N CYS A 16 14.02 20.37 16.17
CA CYS A 16 13.16 19.36 15.62
C CYS A 16 13.21 19.56 14.10
N SER A 17 13.93 18.69 13.38
CA SER A 17 13.49 18.39 12.02
C SER A 17 12.05 17.93 12.20
N LYS A 18 11.11 18.76 11.76
CA LYS A 18 9.79 18.23 11.48
C LYS A 18 10.06 17.29 10.32
N ASP A 19 10.24 16.01 10.62
CA ASP A 19 10.21 14.97 9.60
C ASP A 19 8.84 15.16 8.94
N GLU A 20 8.84 15.76 7.75
CA GLU A 20 7.62 15.89 6.98
C GLU A 20 7.09 14.48 6.76
N PRO A 21 5.79 14.24 7.02
CA PRO A 21 5.25 12.90 6.85
C PRO A 21 5.47 12.50 5.40
N VAL A 22 6.15 11.37 5.19
CA VAL A 22 6.26 10.76 3.85
C VAL A 22 4.84 10.43 3.42
N ILE A 23 4.29 11.22 2.49
CA ILE A 23 3.00 10.96 1.90
C ILE A 23 3.21 9.82 0.91
N GLU A 24 2.92 8.58 1.32
CA GLU A 24 2.91 7.44 0.43
C GLU A 24 1.82 7.63 -0.65
N ASP A 25 2.07 7.11 -1.86
CA ASP A 25 1.07 7.16 -2.92
C ASP A 25 -0.22 6.44 -2.45
N PRO A 26 -1.43 7.00 -2.66
CA PRO A 26 -2.67 6.36 -2.22
C PRO A 26 -2.89 4.94 -2.74
N ILE A 27 -2.22 4.54 -3.82
CA ILE A 27 -2.30 3.17 -4.35
C ILE A 27 -1.56 2.14 -3.49
N ILE A 28 -0.58 2.57 -2.67
CA ILE A 28 0.20 1.68 -1.81
C ILE A 28 -0.72 0.98 -0.82
N GLY A 29 -0.68 -0.35 -0.82
CA GLY A 29 -1.51 -1.17 0.05
C GLY A 29 -2.02 -2.44 -0.60
N LYS A 30 -2.91 -3.12 0.14
CA LYS A 30 -3.60 -4.34 -0.30
C LYS A 30 -5.06 -4.05 -0.56
N TRP A 31 -5.54 -4.50 -1.71
CA TRP A 31 -6.89 -4.24 -2.21
C TRP A 31 -7.56 -5.55 -2.59
N TYR A 32 -8.88 -5.61 -2.44
CA TYR A 32 -9.71 -6.72 -2.92
C TYR A 32 -10.66 -6.23 -4.02
N LEU A 33 -11.04 -7.14 -4.92
CA LEU A 33 -12.05 -6.83 -5.94
C LEU A 33 -13.42 -6.71 -5.29
N LYS A 34 -14.02 -5.51 -5.34
CA LYS A 34 -15.37 -5.27 -4.82
C LYS A 34 -16.46 -5.55 -5.86
N GLU A 35 -16.32 -4.96 -7.05
CA GLU A 35 -17.30 -5.05 -8.14
C GLU A 35 -16.56 -5.13 -9.48
N PHE A 36 -17.14 -5.82 -10.45
CA PHE A 36 -16.60 -5.93 -11.80
C PHE A 36 -17.66 -5.54 -12.82
N TYR A 37 -17.29 -4.67 -13.76
CA TYR A 37 -18.17 -4.19 -14.81
C TYR A 37 -17.65 -4.67 -16.15
N ARG A 38 -18.55 -5.07 -17.04
CA ARG A 38 -18.26 -5.34 -18.46
C ARG A 38 -19.32 -4.64 -19.29
N ASN A 39 -18.90 -3.77 -20.21
CA ASN A 39 -19.79 -2.93 -21.01
C ASN A 39 -20.83 -2.21 -20.13
N ASP A 40 -20.34 -1.50 -19.10
CA ASP A 40 -21.12 -0.74 -18.12
C ASP A 40 -22.14 -1.54 -17.28
N SER A 41 -22.15 -2.86 -17.40
CA SER A 41 -23.04 -3.74 -16.64
C SER A 41 -22.29 -4.44 -15.52
N ILE A 42 -22.85 -4.40 -14.30
CA ILE A 42 -22.33 -5.17 -13.15
C ILE A 42 -22.37 -6.66 -13.51
N GLN A 43 -21.25 -7.34 -13.30
CA GLN A 43 -21.13 -8.77 -13.48
C GLN A 43 -21.22 -9.46 -12.12
N VAL A 44 -22.05 -10.50 -12.03
CA VAL A 44 -22.09 -11.36 -10.84
C VAL A 44 -20.88 -12.28 -10.88
N LEU A 45 -19.99 -12.12 -9.92
CA LEU A 45 -18.81 -12.96 -9.74
C LEU A 45 -19.04 -13.98 -8.63
N SER A 46 -18.32 -15.11 -8.69
CA SER A 46 -18.30 -16.06 -7.57
C SER A 46 -17.56 -15.47 -6.37
N GLU A 47 -17.85 -15.98 -5.17
CA GLU A 47 -17.17 -15.55 -3.93
C GLU A 47 -15.64 -15.70 -4.02
N CYS A 48 -15.16 -16.77 -4.67
CA CYS A 48 -13.72 -16.94 -4.91
C CYS A 48 -13.16 -15.91 -5.88
N ALA A 49 -13.89 -15.54 -6.93
CA ALA A 49 -13.44 -14.49 -7.83
C ALA A 49 -13.38 -13.11 -7.14
N LEU A 50 -14.30 -12.82 -6.21
CA LEU A 50 -14.27 -11.62 -5.37
C LEU A 50 -13.12 -11.63 -4.35
N SER A 51 -12.58 -12.80 -4.03
CA SER A 51 -11.38 -12.93 -3.19
C SER A 51 -10.09 -12.50 -3.92
N LYS A 52 -10.16 -12.12 -5.21
CA LYS A 52 -9.01 -11.59 -5.95
C LYS A 52 -8.40 -10.41 -5.19
N SER A 53 -7.10 -10.45 -4.96
CA SER A 53 -6.37 -9.40 -4.25
C SER A 53 -5.25 -8.79 -5.10
N PHE A 54 -4.96 -7.52 -4.84
CA PHE A 54 -3.87 -6.75 -5.45
C PHE A 54 -3.02 -6.14 -4.33
N GLU A 55 -1.70 -6.11 -4.50
CA GLU A 55 -0.76 -5.46 -3.57
C GLU A 55 0.20 -4.56 -4.35
N PHE A 56 0.18 -3.26 -4.03
CA PHE A 56 1.16 -2.29 -4.50
C PHE A 56 2.07 -1.92 -3.34
N ARG A 57 3.38 -2.20 -3.47
CA ARG A 57 4.36 -1.92 -2.42
C ARG A 57 5.14 -0.66 -2.72
N SER A 58 5.50 0.09 -1.67
CA SER A 58 6.28 1.33 -1.76
C SER A 58 7.67 1.11 -2.38
N ASN A 59 8.19 -0.12 -2.37
CA ASN A 59 9.44 -0.50 -3.04
C ASN A 59 9.29 -0.81 -4.55
N GLY A 60 8.15 -0.49 -5.16
CA GLY A 60 7.91 -0.63 -6.60
C GLY A 60 7.48 -2.03 -7.06
N TYR A 61 7.22 -2.97 -6.15
CA TYR A 61 6.71 -4.30 -6.50
C TYR A 61 5.18 -4.36 -6.49
N TYR A 62 4.63 -5.11 -7.43
CA TYR A 62 3.20 -5.38 -7.58
C TYR A 62 2.94 -6.89 -7.53
N TYR A 63 1.85 -7.29 -6.87
CA TYR A 63 1.35 -8.66 -6.86
C TYR A 63 -0.16 -8.73 -7.04
N GLU A 64 -0.63 -9.74 -7.74
CA GLU A 64 -2.04 -10.13 -7.76
C GLU A 64 -2.22 -11.62 -7.48
N ALA A 65 -3.27 -11.96 -6.74
CA ALA A 65 -3.63 -13.33 -6.44
C ALA A 65 -5.04 -13.62 -6.92
N TYR A 66 -5.20 -14.75 -7.63
CA TYR A 66 -6.49 -15.24 -8.10
C TYR A 66 -6.90 -16.44 -7.26
N PHE A 67 -8.20 -16.60 -7.05
CA PHE A 67 -8.75 -17.73 -6.32
C PHE A 67 -9.81 -18.41 -7.16
N LYS A 68 -9.88 -19.74 -7.05
CA LYS A 68 -10.93 -20.57 -7.63
C LYS A 68 -11.53 -21.46 -6.56
N LEU A 69 -12.75 -21.91 -6.77
CA LEU A 69 -13.34 -22.92 -5.92
C LEU A 69 -12.62 -24.25 -6.17
N ASP A 70 -12.08 -24.84 -5.11
CA ASP A 70 -11.75 -26.27 -5.10
C ASP A 70 -13.05 -27.05 -4.86
N THR A 71 -13.47 -27.84 -5.85
CA THR A 71 -14.72 -28.58 -5.78
C THR A 71 -14.67 -29.74 -4.80
N LEU A 72 -13.49 -30.20 -4.39
CA LEU A 72 -13.33 -31.28 -3.41
C LEU A 72 -13.46 -30.76 -1.98
N SER A 73 -12.82 -29.64 -1.67
CA SER A 73 -12.85 -29.05 -0.33
C SER A 73 -13.98 -28.03 -0.13
N ASN A 74 -14.65 -27.63 -1.21
CA ASN A 74 -15.63 -26.54 -1.26
C ASN A 74 -15.10 -25.20 -0.72
N HIS A 75 -13.79 -24.95 -0.82
CA HIS A 75 -13.15 -23.71 -0.36
C HIS A 75 -12.45 -22.99 -1.52
N CYS A 76 -12.27 -21.68 -1.38
CA CYS A 76 -11.48 -20.90 -2.33
C CYS A 76 -9.99 -21.17 -2.14
N VAL A 77 -9.34 -21.68 -3.18
CA VAL A 77 -7.90 -21.94 -3.21
C VAL A 77 -7.22 -21.02 -4.20
N ALA A 78 -5.97 -20.65 -3.91
CA ALA A 78 -5.17 -19.83 -4.81
C ALA A 78 -4.97 -20.56 -6.15
N ASN A 79 -5.30 -19.87 -7.25
CA ASN A 79 -5.17 -20.34 -8.64
C ASN A 79 -3.99 -19.68 -9.37
N GLY A 80 -3.12 -18.99 -8.62
CA GLY A 80 -1.95 -18.31 -9.16
C GLY A 80 -1.69 -16.99 -8.45
N VAL A 81 -0.42 -16.69 -8.26
CA VAL A 81 0.07 -15.38 -7.81
C VAL A 81 1.00 -14.87 -8.91
N TYR A 82 0.67 -13.70 -9.45
CA TYR A 82 1.46 -13.05 -10.48
C TYR A 82 2.04 -11.76 -9.91
N GLY A 83 3.19 -11.34 -10.39
CA GLY A 83 3.82 -10.14 -9.88
C GLY A 83 4.82 -9.54 -10.86
N GLY A 84 5.21 -8.31 -10.55
CA GLY A 84 6.12 -7.52 -11.38
C GLY A 84 6.51 -6.22 -10.68
N LYS A 85 6.91 -5.25 -11.49
CA LYS A 85 7.16 -3.89 -11.03
C LYS A 85 6.03 -2.96 -11.47
N TRP A 86 5.73 -1.95 -10.67
CA TRP A 86 4.81 -0.88 -11.02
C TRP A 86 5.53 0.47 -10.94
N GLU A 87 5.08 1.42 -11.75
CA GLU A 87 5.55 2.80 -11.72
C GLU A 87 4.37 3.73 -11.97
N LYS A 88 4.42 4.91 -11.37
CA LYS A 88 3.42 5.95 -11.60
C LYS A 88 3.77 6.70 -12.89
N ILE A 89 2.87 6.66 -13.86
CA ILE A 89 2.95 7.54 -15.04
C ILE A 89 2.27 8.85 -14.65
N ASN A 90 3.06 9.90 -14.43
CA ASN A 90 2.50 11.24 -14.24
C ASN A 90 2.04 11.78 -15.59
N ASN A 91 0.75 12.09 -15.74
CA ASN A 91 0.27 12.85 -16.89
C ASN A 91 0.90 14.25 -16.82
N LYS A 92 1.68 14.61 -17.83
CA LYS A 92 2.17 15.97 -18.05
C LYS A 92 1.04 16.89 -18.48
#